data_AF-A0A1I5GHT1-F1
#
_entry.id   AF-A0A1I5GHT1-F1
#
_cell.length_a   1.000
_cell.length_b   1.000
_cell.length_c   1.000
_cell.angle_alpha   90.00
_cell.angle_beta   90.00
_cell.angle_gamma   90.00
#
_symmetry.space_group_name_H-M   'P 1'
#
loop_
_entity.id
_entity.type
_entity.pdbx_description
1 polymer ?
#
loop_
_entity_poly.entity_id
_entity_poly.type
_entity_poly.pdbx_seq_one_letter_code
_entity_poly.pdbx_strand_id
1 'polypeptide(L)'
;MARNTVTEQFRQSATEEQWKQLVSDHDTLSKEQFEEKYHFSWSSIMNDAAEKGYYEKKRKHYSPTLTQRNPDGSEMFFVSAQPADIKKVSRSVQLNEDIYNRLQSLEHDNGQYTHSSILNQLLDDALKKYGY
;
A
#
# COMPACT_ATOMS: atom_id res chain seq x y z
N MET A 1 -19.49 -25.40 -16.38
CA MET A 1 -19.77 -25.07 -14.97
C MET A 1 -18.69 -24.14 -14.49
N ALA A 2 -19.00 -22.86 -14.27
CA ALA A 2 -18.00 -21.90 -13.77
C ALA A 2 -17.66 -22.29 -12.32
N ARG A 3 -16.38 -22.53 -12.04
CA ARG A 3 -15.90 -22.65 -10.65
C ARG A 3 -16.02 -21.25 -10.04
N ASN A 4 -17.12 -20.97 -9.37
CA ASN A 4 -17.21 -19.78 -8.52
C ASN A 4 -16.11 -19.91 -7.46
N THR A 5 -15.21 -18.94 -7.43
CA THR A 5 -14.17 -18.88 -6.40
C THR A 5 -14.84 -18.67 -5.03
N VAL A 6 -14.24 -19.16 -3.94
CA VAL A 6 -14.80 -19.02 -2.57
C VAL A 6 -15.11 -17.54 -2.25
N THR A 7 -14.27 -16.62 -2.75
CA THR A 7 -14.46 -15.17 -2.68
C THR A 7 -15.75 -14.71 -3.39
N GLU A 8 -16.05 -15.21 -4.59
CA GLU A 8 -17.28 -14.86 -5.32
C GLU A 8 -18.53 -15.41 -4.64
N GLN A 9 -18.45 -16.61 -4.05
CA GLN A 9 -19.56 -17.15 -3.27
C GLN A 9 -19.85 -16.24 -2.08
N PHE A 10 -18.81 -15.81 -1.34
CA PHE A 10 -18.97 -14.86 -0.25
C PHE A 10 -19.59 -13.55 -0.72
N ARG A 11 -19.14 -12.97 -1.85
CA ARG A 11 -19.71 -11.73 -2.39
C ARG A 11 -21.22 -11.82 -2.67
N GLN A 12 -21.67 -12.98 -3.15
CA GLN A 12 -23.06 -13.20 -3.57
C GLN A 12 -23.99 -13.58 -2.41
N SER A 13 -23.47 -14.26 -1.38
CA SER A 13 -24.29 -14.80 -0.29
C SER A 13 -24.10 -14.12 1.07
N ALA A 14 -23.07 -13.29 1.24
CA ALA A 14 -22.76 -12.72 2.54
C ALA A 14 -23.79 -11.68 3.01
N THR A 15 -24.26 -11.85 4.24
CA THR A 15 -25.16 -10.91 4.92
C THR A 15 -24.39 -9.69 5.43
N GLU A 16 -25.13 -8.61 5.76
CA GLU A 16 -24.55 -7.40 6.35
C GLU A 16 -23.70 -7.68 7.60
N GLU A 17 -24.16 -8.59 8.47
CA GLU A 17 -23.45 -9.00 9.68
C GLU A 17 -22.13 -9.71 9.35
N GLN A 18 -22.12 -10.55 8.31
CA GLN A 18 -20.91 -11.24 7.86
C GLN A 18 -19.89 -10.28 7.25
N TRP A 19 -20.34 -9.22 6.56
CA TRP A 19 -19.45 -8.17 6.09
C TRP A 19 -18.82 -7.38 7.23
N LYS A 20 -19.60 -7.03 8.26
CA LYS A 20 -19.06 -6.36 9.45
C LYS A 20 -18.07 -7.25 10.20
N GLN A 21 -18.39 -8.54 10.34
CA GLN A 21 -17.48 -9.51 10.97
C GLN A 21 -16.19 -9.67 10.17
N LEU A 22 -16.26 -9.75 8.84
CA LEU A 22 -15.10 -9.84 7.96
C LEU A 22 -14.12 -8.68 8.17
N VAL A 23 -14.64 -7.45 8.27
CA VAL A 23 -13.83 -6.26 8.53
C VAL A 23 -13.23 -6.30 9.93
N SER A 24 -14.02 -6.66 10.94
CA SER A 24 -13.54 -6.82 12.32
C SER A 24 -12.45 -7.87 12.45
N ASP A 25 -12.61 -8.99 11.76
CA ASP A 25 -11.66 -10.09 11.73
C ASP A 25 -10.37 -9.69 11.02
N HIS A 26 -10.45 -8.90 9.94
CA HIS A 26 -9.25 -8.32 9.32
C HIS A 26 -8.47 -7.43 10.30
N ASP A 27 -9.17 -6.63 11.10
CA ASP A 27 -8.53 -5.70 12.04
C ASP A 27 -7.97 -6.39 13.30
N THR A 28 -8.35 -7.65 13.56
CA THR A 28 -7.98 -8.39 14.79
C THR A 28 -7.11 -9.62 14.53
N LEU A 29 -7.30 -10.33 13.42
CA LEU A 29 -6.58 -11.55 13.09
C LEU A 29 -5.27 -11.25 12.36
N SER A 30 -4.30 -12.16 12.50
CA SER A 30 -3.15 -12.17 11.61
C SER A 30 -3.58 -12.56 10.19
N LYS A 31 -2.76 -12.21 9.19
CA LYS A 31 -3.02 -12.56 7.78
C LYS A 31 -3.25 -14.07 7.59
N GLU A 32 -2.45 -14.90 8.26
CA GLU A 32 -2.54 -16.36 8.16
C GLU A 32 -3.85 -16.88 8.77
N GLN A 33 -4.24 -16.36 9.93
CA GLN A 33 -5.51 -16.73 10.60
C GLN A 33 -6.73 -16.29 9.79
N PHE A 34 -6.64 -15.13 9.13
CA PHE A 34 -7.69 -14.64 8.24
C PHE A 34 -7.86 -15.55 7.03
N GLU A 35 -6.75 -15.89 6.36
CA GLU A 35 -6.76 -16.76 5.18
C GLU A 35 -7.20 -18.20 5.53
N GLU A 36 -6.87 -18.69 6.72
CA GLU A 36 -7.35 -19.98 7.23
C GLU A 36 -8.86 -19.98 7.49
N LYS A 37 -9.40 -18.90 8.08
CA LYS A 37 -10.84 -18.78 8.40
C LYS A 37 -11.73 -18.60 7.18
N TYR A 38 -11.27 -17.80 6.21
CA TYR A 38 -12.09 -17.39 5.07
C TYR A 38 -11.72 -18.09 3.75
N HIS A 39 -10.59 -18.81 3.71
CA HIS A 39 -10.05 -19.46 2.51
C HIS A 39 -9.81 -18.50 1.32
N PHE A 40 -9.71 -17.19 1.61
CA PHE A 40 -9.30 -16.16 0.65
C PHE A 40 -8.57 -15.01 1.38
N SER A 41 -7.79 -14.25 0.62
CA SER A 41 -7.03 -13.11 1.16
C SER A 41 -7.90 -11.85 1.28
N TRP A 42 -7.65 -11.02 2.30
CA TRP A 42 -8.31 -9.73 2.47
C TRP A 42 -8.17 -8.81 1.24
N SER A 43 -6.99 -8.80 0.61
CA SER A 43 -6.71 -8.00 -0.58
C SER A 43 -7.64 -8.32 -1.75
N SER A 44 -8.19 -9.54 -1.81
CA SER A 44 -9.11 -9.98 -2.86
C SER A 44 -10.53 -9.42 -2.69
N ILE A 45 -10.91 -8.98 -1.49
CA ILE A 45 -12.30 -8.56 -1.18
C ILE A 45 -12.43 -7.17 -0.54
N MET A 46 -11.32 -6.55 -0.16
CA MET A 46 -11.31 -5.23 0.51
C MET A 46 -11.98 -4.12 -0.32
N ASN A 47 -11.94 -4.21 -1.66
CA ASN A 47 -12.58 -3.22 -2.52
C ASN A 47 -14.10 -3.39 -2.49
N ASP A 48 -14.61 -4.63 -2.51
CA ASP A 48 -16.04 -4.90 -2.38
C ASP A 48 -16.58 -4.46 -1.01
N ALA A 49 -15.81 -4.69 0.06
CA ALA A 49 -16.15 -4.23 1.40
C ALA A 49 -16.24 -2.70 1.47
N ALA A 50 -15.36 -1.99 0.76
CA ALA A 50 -15.37 -0.53 0.68
C ALA A 50 -16.53 -0.01 -0.19
N GLU A 51 -16.82 -0.64 -1.33
CA GLU A 51 -17.95 -0.30 -2.20
C GLU A 51 -19.30 -0.49 -1.50
N LYS A 52 -19.41 -1.53 -0.66
CA LYS A 52 -20.60 -1.77 0.15
C LYS A 52 -20.68 -0.90 1.42
N GLY A 53 -19.65 -0.09 1.70
CA GLY A 53 -19.63 0.83 2.84
C GLY A 53 -19.27 0.21 4.19
N TYR A 54 -18.82 -1.06 4.23
CA TYR A 54 -18.42 -1.72 5.47
C TYR A 54 -16.98 -1.43 5.87
N TYR A 55 -16.15 -1.01 4.92
CA TYR A 55 -14.76 -0.70 5.16
C TYR A 55 -14.41 0.70 4.63
N GLU A 56 -14.14 1.62 5.54
CA GLU A 56 -13.46 2.85 5.16
C GLU A 56 -11.98 2.53 4.94
N LYS A 57 -11.59 2.51 3.67
CA LYS A 57 -10.20 2.41 3.28
C LYS A 57 -9.47 3.60 3.91
N LYS A 58 -8.76 3.37 5.02
CA LYS A 58 -7.94 4.39 5.67
C LYS A 58 -7.00 4.92 4.59
N ARG A 59 -7.33 6.10 4.04
CA ARG A 59 -6.42 6.84 3.18
C ARG A 59 -5.22 7.08 4.08
N LYS A 60 -4.06 6.56 3.70
CA LYS A 60 -2.80 6.93 4.34
C LYS A 60 -2.70 8.45 4.21
N HIS A 61 -3.12 9.18 5.24
CA HIS A 61 -2.83 10.58 5.38
C HIS A 61 -1.33 10.64 5.61
N TYR A 62 -0.59 10.89 4.54
CA TYR A 62 0.79 11.33 4.66
C TYR A 62 0.72 12.70 5.34
N SER A 63 1.05 12.76 6.63
CA SER A 63 1.25 14.04 7.31
C SER A 63 2.36 14.79 6.58
N PRO A 64 2.15 16.06 6.21
CA PRO A 64 3.20 16.84 5.59
C PRO A 64 4.21 17.27 6.65
N THR A 65 5.49 17.20 6.26
CA THR A 65 6.63 17.94 6.81
C THR A 65 7.14 17.57 8.21
N LEU A 66 8.35 17.00 8.25
CA LEU A 66 9.49 17.55 8.99
C LEU A 66 10.76 16.92 8.40
N THR A 67 11.62 17.72 7.79
CA THR A 67 12.98 17.30 7.41
C THR A 67 13.75 17.02 8.71
N GLN A 68 13.66 15.80 9.22
CA GLN A 68 14.48 15.38 10.35
C GLN A 68 15.84 14.91 9.81
N ARG A 69 16.93 15.39 10.40
CA ARG A 69 18.25 14.78 10.20
C ARG A 69 18.44 13.72 11.27
N ASN A 70 19.17 12.66 10.93
CA ASN A 70 19.65 11.73 11.94
C ASN A 70 20.56 12.48 12.93
N PRO A 71 20.69 12.01 14.20
CA PRO A 71 21.60 12.60 15.18
C PRO A 71 23.07 12.64 14.72
N ASP A 72 23.43 11.78 13.78
CA ASP A 72 24.76 11.68 13.17
C ASP A 72 24.99 12.65 11.99
N GLY A 73 23.98 13.46 11.64
CA GLY A 73 24.05 14.43 10.54
C GLY A 73 23.73 13.85 9.16
N SER A 74 23.41 12.57 9.03
CA SER A 74 22.93 11.99 7.78
C SER A 74 21.49 12.43 7.46
N GLU A 75 21.20 12.59 6.17
CA GLU A 75 19.86 12.96 5.70
C GLU A 75 18.90 11.77 5.87
N MET A 76 17.80 11.96 6.60
CA MET A 76 16.73 10.96 6.61
C MET A 76 15.93 11.07 5.31
N PHE A 77 15.68 9.90 4.71
CA PHE A 77 14.87 9.80 3.52
C PHE A 77 13.38 9.87 3.88
N PHE A 78 12.67 10.88 3.38
CA PHE A 78 11.23 11.02 3.54
C PHE A 78 10.55 11.11 2.18
N VAL A 79 9.50 10.32 1.98
CA VAL A 79 8.61 10.50 0.83
C VAL A 79 7.62 11.62 1.16
N SER A 80 7.66 12.70 0.39
CA SER A 80 6.73 13.81 0.54
C SER A 80 5.31 13.38 0.14
N ALA A 81 4.30 13.96 0.81
CA ALA A 81 2.91 13.74 0.45
C ALA A 81 2.67 14.25 -0.99
N GLN A 82 2.41 13.35 -1.93
CA GLN A 82 2.08 13.75 -3.30
C GLN A 82 0.68 14.39 -3.33
N PRO A 83 0.51 15.53 -4.03
CA PRO A 83 -0.79 16.15 -4.21
C PRO A 83 -1.74 15.20 -4.96
N ALA A 84 -3.01 15.20 -4.56
CA ALA A 84 -4.03 14.25 -5.03
C ALA A 84 -4.29 14.30 -6.55
N ASP A 85 -3.87 15.38 -7.22
CA ASP A 85 -4.16 15.65 -8.63
C ASP A 85 -3.08 15.17 -9.62
N ILE A 86 -2.04 14.48 -9.15
CA ILE A 86 -1.03 13.92 -10.07
C ILE A 86 -1.64 12.72 -10.81
N LYS A 87 -1.86 12.87 -12.12
CA LYS A 87 -2.18 11.74 -13.01
C LYS A 87 -1.09 10.68 -12.89
N LYS A 88 -1.39 9.57 -12.22
CA LYS A 88 -0.49 8.43 -12.10
C LYS A 88 -0.35 7.75 -13.46
N VAL A 89 0.78 7.98 -14.12
CA VAL A 89 1.14 7.26 -15.34
C VAL A 89 1.95 6.03 -14.93
N SER A 90 1.39 4.84 -15.17
CA SER A 90 2.14 3.59 -14.98
C SER A 90 3.26 3.50 -16.02
N ARG A 91 4.49 3.27 -15.57
CA ARG A 91 5.67 3.08 -16.43
C ARG A 91 6.48 1.90 -15.93
N SER A 92 6.96 1.08 -16.85
CA SER A 92 7.97 0.07 -16.55
C SER A 92 9.36 0.70 -16.64
N VAL A 93 10.21 0.39 -15.67
CA VAL A 93 11.61 0.82 -15.64
C VAL A 93 12.45 -0.41 -15.27
N GLN A 94 13.56 -0.61 -15.99
CA GLN A 94 14.57 -1.59 -15.61
C GLN A 94 15.59 -0.90 -14.71
N LEU A 95 15.82 -1.47 -13.54
CA LEU A 95 16.82 -1.00 -12.58
C LEU A 95 18.03 -1.91 -12.61
N ASN A 96 19.20 -1.33 -12.43
CA ASN A 96 20.41 -2.09 -12.15
C ASN A 96 20.29 -2.74 -10.76
N GLU A 97 20.87 -3.92 -10.58
CA GLU A 97 20.83 -4.72 -9.35
C GLU A 97 21.35 -3.94 -8.14
N ASP A 98 22.40 -3.13 -8.31
CA ASP A 98 22.93 -2.27 -7.24
C ASP A 98 21.92 -1.23 -6.75
N ILE A 99 21.14 -0.66 -7.68
CA ILE A 99 20.11 0.35 -7.39
C ILE A 99 18.92 -0.33 -6.72
N TYR A 100 18.55 -1.53 -7.19
CA TYR A 100 17.48 -2.33 -6.62
C TYR A 100 17.80 -2.73 -5.17
N ASN A 101 19.00 -3.22 -4.89
CA ASN A 101 19.44 -3.60 -3.54
C ASN A 101 19.38 -2.41 -2.57
N ARG A 102 19.81 -1.23 -3.02
CA ARG A 102 19.73 0.00 -2.22
C ARG A 102 18.29 0.43 -1.93
N LEU A 103 17.38 0.24 -2.90
CA LEU A 103 15.95 0.46 -2.74
C LEU A 103 15.33 -0.50 -1.72
N GLN A 104 15.74 -1.76 -1.76
CA GLN A 104 15.29 -2.78 -0.82
C GLN A 104 15.76 -2.48 0.61
N SER A 105 17.01 -2.01 0.79
CA SER A 105 17.49 -1.52 2.09
C SER A 105 16.68 -0.33 2.59
N LEU A 106 16.40 0.65 1.73
CA LEU A 106 15.61 1.83 2.10
C LEU A 106 14.16 1.48 2.47
N GLU A 107 13.56 0.50 1.81
CA GLU A 107 12.24 -0.03 2.17
C GLU A 107 12.29 -0.75 3.53
N HIS A 108 13.32 -1.56 3.78
CA HIS A 108 13.49 -2.25 5.06
C HIS A 108 13.67 -1.26 6.22
N ASP A 109 14.53 -0.27 6.04
CA ASP A 109 14.83 0.75 7.04
C ASP A 109 13.64 1.70 7.27
N ASN A 110 12.85 1.94 6.22
CA ASN A 110 11.68 2.81 6.26
C ASN A 110 10.40 2.07 5.89
N GLY A 111 10.09 0.96 6.60
CA GLY A 111 8.98 0.02 6.34
C GLY A 111 7.56 0.59 6.20
N GLN A 112 7.44 1.92 6.21
CA GLN A 112 6.26 2.72 5.92
C GLN A 112 6.10 3.02 4.41
N TYR A 113 7.19 2.99 3.63
CA TYR A 113 7.24 3.37 2.22
C TYR A 113 7.43 2.15 1.32
N THR A 114 6.78 2.14 0.15
CA THR A 114 6.98 1.10 -0.88
C THR A 114 8.11 1.49 -1.82
N HIS A 115 8.71 0.50 -2.49
CA HIS A 115 9.64 0.72 -3.61
C HIS A 115 9.19 1.81 -4.59
N SER A 116 7.91 1.84 -4.97
CA SER A 116 7.35 2.83 -5.90
C SER A 116 7.35 4.25 -5.32
N SER A 117 7.02 4.40 -4.04
CA SER A 117 7.02 5.69 -3.36
C SER A 117 8.44 6.29 -3.26
N ILE A 118 9.41 5.44 -2.94
CA ILE A 118 10.83 5.81 -2.84
C ILE A 118 11.35 6.26 -4.22
N LEU A 119 11.08 5.47 -5.26
CA LEU A 119 11.47 5.80 -6.64
C LEU A 119 10.90 7.12 -7.13
N ASN A 120 9.60 7.36 -6.90
CA ASN A 120 8.96 8.60 -7.33
C ASN A 120 9.58 9.82 -6.65
N GLN A 121 9.85 9.75 -5.34
CA GLN A 121 10.51 10.82 -4.61
C GLN A 121 11.91 11.11 -5.16
N LEU A 122 12.71 10.06 -5.41
CA LEU A 122 14.06 10.22 -5.99
C LEU A 122 14.04 10.83 -7.39
N LEU A 123 13.05 10.46 -8.21
CA LEU A 123 12.85 11.03 -9.53
C LEU A 123 12.41 12.50 -9.44
N ASP A 124 11.47 12.83 -8.55
CA ASP A 124 11.01 14.21 -8.32
C ASP A 124 12.18 15.10 -7.86
N ASP A 125 13.03 14.60 -6.96
CA ASP A 125 14.21 15.34 -6.48
C ASP A 125 15.28 15.48 -7.57
N ALA A 126 15.45 14.46 -8.42
CA ALA A 126 16.32 14.55 -9.60
C ALA A 126 15.79 15.59 -10.60
N LEU A 127 14.50 15.60 -10.90
CA LEU A 127 13.87 16.56 -11.80
C LEU A 127 14.03 18.00 -11.28
N LYS A 128 13.81 18.22 -9.97
CA LYS A 128 14.04 19.53 -9.33
C LYS A 128 15.51 19.95 -9.38
N LYS A 129 16.44 19.02 -9.17
CA LYS A 129 17.88 19.31 -9.12
C LYS A 129 18.47 19.59 -10.50
N TYR A 130 18.00 18.88 -11.53
CA TYR A 130 18.55 18.97 -12.89
C TYR A 130 17.70 19.81 -13.86
N GLY A 131 16.58 20.39 -13.39
CA GLY A 131 15.86 21.45 -14.09
C GLY A 131 15.04 20.96 -15.29
N TYR A 132 14.04 20.12 -15.03
CA TYR A 132 12.99 19.74 -15.98
C TYR A 132 11.60 20.14 -15.49
#